data_AF-A0A919WLP4-F1
#
_entry.id   AF-A0A919WLP4-F1
#
_cell.length_a   1.000
_cell.length_b   1.000
_cell.length_c   1.000
_cell.angle_alpha   90.00
_cell.angle_beta   90.00
_cell.angle_gamma   90.00
#
_symmetry.space_group_name_H-M   'P 1'
#
loop_
_entity.id
_entity.type
_entity.pdbx_description
1 polymer ?
#
loop_
_entity_poly.entity_id
_entity_poly.type
_entity_poly.pdbx_seq_one_letter_code
_entity_poly.pdbx_strand_id
1 'polypeptide(L)'
;MQKPVENKLNTIVRHSGNSDVDLEVNIDIDTKAIAYGMLCSLYAKGELSEMELNKAIQKLDTLIERDKRKKKLDNNNYQVNIGRKPKLFDLHPKNTRREKL
;
A
#
# COMPACT_ATOMS: atom_id res chain seq x y z
N MET A 1 -12.27 34.29 -3.02
CA MET A 1 -12.88 32.96 -2.78
C MET A 1 -11.82 31.91 -3.09
N GLN A 2 -11.31 31.20 -2.08
CA GLN A 2 -10.39 30.08 -2.29
C GLN A 2 -11.20 28.88 -2.78
N LYS A 3 -10.77 28.25 -3.88
CA LYS A 3 -11.42 27.04 -4.40
C LYS A 3 -11.07 25.85 -3.49
N PRO A 4 -12.03 24.98 -3.13
CA PRO A 4 -11.73 23.79 -2.37
C PRO A 4 -10.80 22.88 -3.18
N VAL A 5 -9.72 22.45 -2.56
CA VAL A 5 -8.79 21.47 -3.14
C VAL A 5 -9.47 20.11 -3.05
N GLU A 6 -10.00 19.63 -4.17
CA GLU A 6 -10.61 18.30 -4.27
C GLU A 6 -9.53 17.23 -4.14
N ASN A 7 -9.54 16.49 -3.02
CA ASN A 7 -8.66 15.35 -2.81
C ASN A 7 -9.29 14.11 -3.47
N LYS A 8 -8.83 13.75 -4.69
CA LYS A 8 -9.26 12.56 -5.43
C LYS A 8 -8.70 11.29 -4.78
N LEU A 9 -9.28 10.91 -3.65
CA LEU A 9 -9.09 9.59 -3.07
C LEU A 9 -10.05 8.62 -3.77
N ASN A 10 -9.52 7.76 -4.64
CA ASN A 10 -10.31 6.72 -5.31
C ASN A 10 -10.67 5.62 -4.30
N THR A 11 -11.76 5.78 -3.56
CA THR A 11 -12.28 4.77 -2.63
C THR A 11 -13.37 3.93 -3.30
N ILE A 12 -13.02 2.70 -3.69
CA ILE A 12 -13.99 1.75 -4.23
C ILE A 12 -14.64 1.02 -3.05
N VAL A 13 -15.74 1.56 -2.53
CA VAL A 13 -16.52 0.90 -1.48
C VAL A 13 -17.41 -0.17 -2.10
N ARG A 14 -17.01 -1.45 -2.00
CA ARG A 14 -17.85 -2.59 -2.40
C ARG A 14 -18.64 -3.10 -1.19
N HIS A 15 -19.93 -2.77 -1.19
CA HIS A 15 -21.07 -3.33 -0.46
C HIS A 15 -20.80 -4.33 0.70
N SER A 16 -21.05 -3.83 1.92
CA SER A 16 -21.56 -4.46 3.16
C SER A 16 -21.72 -5.99 3.21
N GLY A 17 -21.09 -6.62 4.22
CA GLY A 17 -21.55 -7.93 4.70
C GLY A 17 -20.68 -8.70 5.70
N ASN A 18 -19.40 -8.39 5.87
CA ASN A 18 -18.53 -8.96 6.91
C ASN A 18 -17.56 -7.86 7.39
N SER A 19 -17.75 -7.43 8.62
CA SER A 19 -17.13 -6.26 9.25
C SER A 19 -15.69 -6.53 9.70
N ASP A 20 -14.78 -6.62 8.74
CA ASP A 20 -13.35 -6.33 8.93
C ASP A 20 -12.78 -5.92 7.56
N VAL A 21 -12.93 -4.63 7.24
CA VAL A 21 -12.46 -4.06 5.98
C VAL A 21 -11.19 -3.28 6.30
N ASP A 22 -10.04 -3.92 6.08
CA ASP A 22 -8.75 -3.23 6.04
C ASP A 22 -8.75 -2.31 4.81
N LEU A 23 -8.99 -1.02 5.05
CA LEU A 23 -8.98 -0.01 4.00
C LEU A 23 -7.53 0.37 3.68
N GLU A 24 -6.93 -0.30 2.70
CA GLU A 24 -5.63 0.08 2.17
C GLU A 24 -5.80 1.29 1.22
N VAL A 25 -5.72 2.50 1.79
CA VAL A 25 -5.71 3.74 1.00
C VAL A 25 -4.31 3.91 0.41
N ASN A 26 -4.14 3.55 -0.85
CA ASN A 26 -2.90 3.82 -1.59
C ASN A 26 -2.83 5.30 -1.95
N ILE A 27 -2.17 6.07 -1.09
CA ILE A 27 -1.82 7.46 -1.37
C ILE A 27 -0.53 7.45 -2.19
N ASP A 28 -0.66 7.56 -3.52
CA ASP A 28 0.48 7.81 -4.41
C ASP A 28 0.87 9.29 -4.30
N ILE A 29 1.62 9.63 -3.26
CA ILE A 29 2.43 10.85 -3.27
C ILE A 29 3.62 10.54 -4.18
N ASP A 30 3.88 11.41 -5.15
CA ASP A 30 5.10 11.41 -5.97
C ASP A 30 6.32 11.79 -5.10
N THR A 31 6.61 10.93 -4.13
CA THR A 31 7.74 10.99 -3.19
C THR A 31 9.06 10.99 -3.95
N LYS A 32 9.07 10.40 -5.16
CA LYS A 32 10.17 10.52 -6.11
C LYS A 32 10.47 11.98 -6.42
N ALA A 33 9.51 12.71 -6.99
CA ALA A 33 9.70 14.11 -7.40
C ALA A 33 10.14 15.00 -6.23
N ILE A 34 9.56 14.79 -5.04
CA ILE A 34 9.94 15.51 -3.82
C ILE A 34 11.40 15.25 -3.46
N ALA A 35 11.84 13.99 -3.48
CA ALA A 35 13.22 13.63 -3.13
C ALA A 35 14.25 14.22 -4.12
N TYR A 36 13.97 14.20 -5.43
CA TYR A 36 14.85 14.89 -6.41
C TYR A 36 14.87 16.40 -6.17
N GLY A 37 13.71 17.01 -5.91
CA GLY A 37 13.63 18.44 -5.61
C GLY A 37 14.48 18.83 -4.40
N MET A 38 14.48 18.01 -3.34
CA MET A 38 15.33 18.22 -2.17
C MET A 38 16.83 18.13 -2.53
N LEU A 39 17.25 17.11 -3.28
CA LEU A 39 18.65 16.97 -3.71
C LEU A 39 19.10 18.17 -4.57
N CYS A 40 18.27 18.59 -5.52
CA CYS A 40 18.53 19.77 -6.33
C CYS A 40 18.58 21.05 -5.48
N SER A 41 17.72 21.19 -4.47
CA SER A 41 17.76 22.33 -3.55
C SER A 41 19.05 22.38 -2.74
N LEU A 42 19.53 21.24 -2.24
CA LEU A 42 20.80 21.15 -1.50
C LEU A 42 22.00 21.48 -2.39
N TYR A 43 22.00 20.99 -3.63
CA TYR A 43 23.02 21.34 -4.61
C TYR A 43 23.01 22.84 -4.96
N ALA A 44 21.82 23.41 -5.19
CA ALA A 44 21.68 24.84 -5.49
C ALA A 44 22.16 25.74 -4.33
N LYS A 45 22.08 25.26 -3.09
CA LYS A 45 22.63 25.93 -1.90
C LYS A 45 24.15 25.77 -1.76
N GLY A 46 24.79 24.92 -2.57
CA GLY A 46 26.20 24.58 -2.44
C GLY A 46 26.52 23.62 -1.29
N GLU A 47 25.50 22.97 -0.70
CA GLU A 47 25.68 21.99 0.38
C GLU A 47 26.09 20.60 -0.17
N LEU A 48 26.05 20.42 -1.49
CA LEU A 48 26.51 19.22 -2.18
C LEU A 48 27.43 19.62 -3.33
N SER A 49 28.52 18.89 -3.49
CA SER A 49 29.29 18.89 -4.74
C SER A 49 28.54 18.15 -5.85
N GLU A 50 28.91 18.40 -7.11
CA GLU A 50 28.32 17.71 -8.27
C GLU A 50 28.50 16.18 -8.18
N MET A 51 29.66 15.74 -7.68
CA MET A 51 29.95 14.32 -7.46
C MET A 51 29.04 13.71 -6.38
N GLU A 52 28.80 14.43 -5.28
CA GLU A 52 27.91 13.98 -4.21
C GLU A 52 26.45 13.97 -4.64
N LEU A 53 26.02 14.96 -5.44
CA LEU A 53 24.69 14.99 -6.03
C LEU A 53 24.47 13.76 -6.92
N ASN A 54 25.40 13.46 -7.82
CA ASN A 54 25.30 12.30 -8.71
C ASN A 54 25.24 10.98 -7.93
N LYS A 55 26.06 10.85 -6.88
CA LYS A 55 26.03 9.67 -5.99
C LYS A 55 24.70 9.57 -5.22
N ALA A 56 24.16 10.69 -4.77
CA ALA A 56 22.88 10.73 -4.06
C ALA A 56 21.72 10.35 -4.99
N ILE A 57 21.71 10.86 -6.22
CA ILE A 57 20.73 10.50 -7.26
C ILE A 57 20.78 9.01 -7.55
N GLN A 58 21.96 8.44 -7.80
CA GLN A 58 22.10 7.00 -8.04
C GLN A 58 21.56 6.18 -6.86
N LYS A 59 21.88 6.58 -5.63
CA LYS A 59 21.39 5.89 -4.44
C LYS A 59 19.87 6.00 -4.30
N LEU A 60 19.29 7.16 -4.58
CA LEU A 60 17.85 7.37 -4.59
C LEU A 60 17.14 6.46 -5.60
N ASP A 61 17.65 6.37 -6.83
CA ASP A 61 17.10 5.47 -7.86
C ASP A 61 17.14 4.00 -7.41
N THR A 62 18.23 3.56 -6.78
CA THR A 62 18.32 2.17 -6.27
C THR A 62 17.28 1.88 -5.18
N LEU A 63 16.98 2.87 -4.33
CA LEU A 63 15.99 2.73 -3.26
C LEU A 63 14.57 2.66 -3.84
N ILE A 64 14.28 3.49 -4.84
CA ILE A 64 12.99 3.49 -5.55
C ILE A 64 12.78 2.14 -6.25
N GLU A 65 13.78 1.61 -6.95
CA GLU A 65 13.67 0.31 -7.61
C GLU A 65 13.54 -0.85 -6.60
N ARG A 66 14.17 -0.74 -5.42
CA ARG A 66 13.97 -1.71 -4.34
C ARG A 66 12.54 -1.65 -3.80
N ASP A 67 11.97 -0.46 -3.63
CA ASP A 67 10.60 -0.28 -3.15
C ASP A 67 9.56 -0.83 -4.15
N LYS A 68 9.72 -0.52 -5.44
CA LYS A 68 8.90 -1.10 -6.51
C LYS A 68 8.94 -2.62 -6.52
N ARG A 69 10.11 -3.22 -6.31
CA ARG A 69 10.26 -4.68 -6.23
C ARG A 69 9.54 -5.27 -5.02
N LYS A 70 9.59 -4.62 -3.85
CA LYS A 70 8.85 -5.04 -2.66
C LYS A 70 7.33 -5.00 -2.89
N LYS A 71 6.81 -3.87 -3.41
CA LYS A 71 5.39 -3.74 -3.78
C LYS A 71 4.93 -4.83 -4.76
N LYS A 72 5.77 -5.25 -5.70
CA LYS A 72 5.46 -6.37 -6.62
C LYS A 72 5.40 -7.72 -5.91
N LEU A 73 6.23 -7.97 -4.91
CA LEU A 73 6.22 -9.23 -4.15
C LEU A 73 4.96 -9.34 -3.27
N ASP A 74 4.59 -8.24 -2.61
CA ASP A 74 3.43 -8.22 -1.72
C ASP A 74 2.12 -8.45 -2.50
N ASN A 75 1.97 -7.82 -3.67
CA ASN A 75 0.83 -8.02 -4.55
C ASN A 75 0.67 -9.47 -5.05
N ASN A 76 1.78 -10.19 -5.29
CA ASN A 76 1.71 -11.60 -5.72
C ASN A 76 1.22 -12.52 -4.58
N ASN A 77 1.58 -12.23 -3.33
CA ASN A 77 1.12 -13.01 -2.18
C ASN A 77 -0.39 -12.83 -1.90
N TYR A 78 -0.95 -11.66 -2.20
CA TYR A 78 -2.39 -11.44 -2.11
C TYR A 78 -3.17 -12.26 -3.16
N GLN A 79 -2.68 -12.35 -4.40
CA GLN A 79 -3.34 -13.16 -5.43
C GLN A 79 -3.36 -14.66 -5.11
N VAL A 80 -2.32 -15.19 -4.48
CA VAL A 80 -2.25 -16.62 -4.07
C VAL A 80 -3.28 -16.96 -2.98
N ASN A 81 -3.68 -16.01 -2.14
CA ASN A 81 -4.64 -16.25 -1.06
C ASN A 81 -6.12 -16.12 -1.48
N ILE A 82 -6.43 -15.51 -2.64
CA ILE A 82 -7.80 -15.44 -3.18
C ILE A 82 -8.30 -16.82 -3.64
N GLY A 83 -7.40 -17.78 -3.89
CA GLY A 83 -7.74 -19.18 -4.15
C GLY A 83 -8.06 -20.02 -2.91
N ARG A 84 -7.96 -19.46 -1.70
CA ARG A 84 -8.22 -20.20 -0.46
C ARG A 84 -9.67 -19.94 -0.02
N LYS A 85 -10.47 -21.00 -0.12
CA LYS A 85 -11.86 -21.11 0.31
C LYS A 85 -12.06 -20.39 1.67
N PRO A 86 -13.14 -19.61 1.84
CA PRO A 86 -13.40 -18.93 3.11
C PRO A 86 -13.43 -19.94 4.25
N LYS A 87 -12.85 -19.60 5.41
CA LYS A 87 -12.95 -20.42 6.61
C LYS A 87 -14.39 -20.41 7.08
N LEU A 88 -15.16 -21.39 6.60
CA LEU A 88 -16.49 -21.67 7.10
C LEU A 88 -16.29 -22.21 8.52
N PHE A 89 -16.71 -21.47 9.53
CA PHE A 89 -16.79 -22.02 10.88
C PHE A 89 -17.86 -23.09 10.86
N ASP A 90 -17.46 -24.35 10.98
CA ASP A 90 -18.39 -25.46 11.14
C ASP A 90 -19.14 -25.23 12.46
N LEU A 91 -20.38 -24.74 12.34
CA LEU A 91 -21.29 -24.66 13.47
C LEU A 91 -21.50 -26.08 13.98
N HIS A 92 -21.03 -26.28 15.21
CA HIS A 92 -21.14 -27.47 16.03
C HIS A 92 -22.41 -28.28 15.71
N PRO A 93 -22.32 -29.59 15.40
CA PRO A 93 -23.50 -30.38 15.10
C PRO A 93 -24.42 -30.40 16.32
N LYS A 94 -25.67 -29.98 16.13
CA LYS A 94 -26.70 -30.06 17.16
C LYS A 94 -26.87 -31.51 17.58
N ASN A 95 -26.62 -31.77 18.85
CA ASN A 95 -26.75 -33.05 19.52
C ASN A 95 -28.22 -33.53 19.42
N THR A 96 -28.54 -34.39 18.46
CA THR A 96 -29.85 -35.07 18.42
C THR A 96 -29.81 -36.27 19.36
N ARG A 97 -30.09 -36.02 20.64
CA ARG A 97 -30.48 -37.08 21.59
C ARG A 97 -31.90 -36.78 22.06
N ARG A 98 -32.89 -37.14 21.26
CA ARG A 98 -34.25 -37.35 21.77
C ARG A 98 -34.23 -38.73 22.44
N GLU A 99 -34.22 -38.71 23.76
CA GLU A 99 -34.41 -39.91 24.58
C GLU A 99 -35.80 -40.51 24.32
N LYS A 100 -35.83 -41.84 24.37
CA LYS A 100 -37.03 -42.66 24.34
C LYS A 100 -37.98 -42.27 25.46
N LEU A 101 -39.27 -42.14 25.17
CA LEU A 101 -40.39 -42.64 25.99
C LEU A 101 -41.54 -43.01 25.05
#